data_AF-A0A7C6YHM4-F1
#
_entry.id   AF-A0A7C6YHM4-F1
#
_cell.length_a   1.000
_cell.length_b   1.000
_cell.length_c   1.000
_cell.angle_alpha   90.00
_cell.angle_beta   90.00
_cell.angle_gamma   90.00
#
_symmetry.space_group_name_H-M   'P 1'
#
loop_
_entity.id
_entity.type
_entity.pdbx_description
1 polymer ?
#
loop_
_entity_poly.entity_id
_entity_poly.type
_entity_poly.pdbx_seq_one_letter_code
_entity_poly.pdbx_strand_id
1 'polypeptide(L)'
;MRIPVYGHIAANKRKTGGLFIMFLLLLGLIGCALGYLWGDPRSGIAIAVVIFGVMFLISYFSGASVATALSGARPARREQEPYLYNLVEGLSIA
;
A
#
# COMPACT_ATOMS: atom_id res chain seq x y z
N MET A 1 4.95 4.68 29.29
CA MET A 1 6.19 4.66 28.48
C MET A 1 5.78 4.49 27.02
N ARG A 2 5.82 5.56 26.22
CA ARG A 2 5.31 5.55 24.82
C ARG A 2 6.37 4.90 23.93
N ILE A 3 6.03 3.79 23.27
CA ILE A 3 6.93 3.13 22.32
C ILE A 3 7.21 4.12 21.19
N PRO A 4 8.46 4.49 20.91
CA PRO A 4 8.75 5.40 19.80
C PRO A 4 8.32 4.72 18.51
N VAL A 5 7.54 5.43 17.68
CA VAL A 5 7.00 4.97 16.39
C VAL A 5 8.06 4.25 15.52
N TYR A 6 9.32 4.67 15.66
CA TYR A 6 10.49 4.07 15.02
C TYR A 6 10.69 2.57 15.27
N GLY A 7 10.31 2.05 16.45
CA GLY A 7 10.46 0.64 16.79
C GLY A 7 9.60 -0.31 15.96
N HIS A 8 8.54 0.21 15.33
CA HIS A 8 7.59 -0.60 14.55
C HIS A 8 7.80 -0.53 13.03
N ILE A 9 8.68 0.33 12.54
CA ILE A 9 8.92 0.49 11.09
C ILE A 9 9.42 -0.83 10.47
N ALA A 10 10.40 -1.47 11.11
CA ALA A 10 10.94 -2.75 10.63
C ALA A 10 9.89 -3.87 10.65
N ALA A 11 9.06 -3.91 11.70
CA ALA A 11 7.98 -4.89 11.81
C ALA A 11 6.90 -4.67 10.75
N ASN A 12 6.50 -3.42 10.50
CA ASN A 12 5.50 -3.08 9.49
C ASN A 12 6.01 -3.36 8.08
N LYS A 13 7.29 -3.11 7.79
CA LYS A 13 7.90 -3.45 6.50
C LYS A 13 7.85 -4.97 6.23
N ARG A 14 8.18 -5.78 7.25
CA ARG A 14 8.06 -7.25 7.14
C ARG A 14 6.62 -7.71 6.94
N LYS A 15 5.67 -7.16 7.70
CA LYS A 15 4.24 -7.49 7.56
C LYS A 15 3.70 -7.15 6.17
N THR A 16 4.06 -5.98 5.65
CA THR A 16 3.68 -5.54 4.31
C THR A 16 4.23 -6.48 3.23
N GLY A 17 5.51 -6.87 3.35
CA GLY A 17 6.11 -7.87 2.46
C GLY A 17 5.38 -9.22 2.53
N GLY A 18 5.09 -9.71 3.74
CA GLY A 18 4.33 -10.95 3.95
C GLY A 18 2.92 -10.89 3.35
N LEU A 19 2.23 -9.75 3.49
CA LEU A 19 0.90 -9.55 2.92
C LEU A 19 0.91 -9.64 1.39
N PHE A 20 1.88 -9.02 0.72
CA PHE A 20 1.99 -9.10 -0.74
C PHE A 20 2.34 -10.51 -1.23
N ILE A 21 3.21 -11.24 -0.51
CA ILE A 21 3.52 -12.64 -0.82
C ILE A 21 2.26 -13.50 -0.70
N MET A 22 1.51 -13.34 0.41
CA MET A 22 0.24 -14.05 0.61
C MET A 22 -0.76 -13.75 -0.53
N PHE A 23 -0.87 -12.48 -0.92
CA PHE A 23 -1.80 -12.07 -1.98
C PHE A 23 -1.39 -12.58 -3.36
N LEU A 24 -0.08 -12.62 -3.66
CA LEU A 24 0.46 -13.23 -4.87
C LEU A 24 0.11 -14.73 -4.94
N LEU A 25 0.31 -15.46 -3.83
CA LEU A 25 -0.04 -16.89 -3.77
C LEU A 25 -1.54 -17.10 -3.94
N LEU A 26 -2.37 -16.26 -3.31
CA LEU A 26 -3.82 -16.31 -3.43
C LEU A 26 -4.26 -16.09 -4.88
N LEU A 27 -3.79 -15.03 -5.54
CA LEU A 27 -4.11 -14.76 -6.94
C LEU A 27 -3.58 -15.85 -7.87
N GLY A 28 -2.37 -16.36 -7.63
CA GLY A 28 -1.79 -17.46 -8.39
C GLY A 28 -2.61 -18.75 -8.29
N LEU A 29 -3.11 -19.08 -7.09
CA LEU A 29 -4.01 -20.22 -6.88
C LEU A 29 -5.33 -20.05 -7.63
N ILE A 30 -5.94 -18.86 -7.55
CA ILE A 30 -7.18 -18.55 -8.27
C ILE A 30 -6.95 -18.63 -9.79
N GLY A 31 -5.87 -18.01 -10.29
CA GLY A 31 -5.51 -18.04 -11.71
C GLY A 31 -5.25 -19.45 -12.21
N CYS A 32 -4.54 -20.27 -11.43
CA CYS A 32 -4.31 -21.68 -11.76
C CYS A 32 -5.62 -22.48 -11.79
N ALA A 33 -6.49 -22.31 -10.79
CA ALA A 33 -7.78 -23.00 -10.73
C ALA A 33 -8.69 -22.63 -11.91
N LEU A 34 -8.79 -21.34 -12.23
CA LEU A 34 -9.56 -20.86 -13.39
C LEU A 34 -8.95 -21.32 -14.71
N GLY A 35 -7.62 -21.27 -14.84
CA GLY A 35 -6.92 -21.76 -16.03
C GLY A 35 -7.13 -23.27 -16.24
N TYR A 36 -7.14 -24.06 -15.16
CA TYR A 36 -7.45 -25.49 -15.24
C TYR A 36 -8.87 -25.76 -15.74
N LEU A 37 -9.87 -24.98 -15.28
CA LEU A 37 -11.26 -25.08 -15.77
C LEU A 37 -11.39 -24.74 -17.26
N TRP A 38 -10.57 -23.83 -17.77
CA TRP A 38 -10.52 -23.48 -19.19
C TRP A 38 -9.60 -24.36 -20.04
N GLY A 39 -8.90 -25.34 -19.44
CA GLY A 39 -8.00 -26.25 -20.13
C GLY A 39 -6.61 -25.68 -20.42
N ASP A 40 -6.30 -24.47 -19.96
CA ASP A 40 -4.96 -23.87 -20.04
C ASP A 40 -4.56 -23.18 -18.72
N PRO A 41 -3.92 -23.92 -17.80
CA PRO A 41 -3.41 -23.36 -16.55
C PRO A 41 -2.37 -22.25 -16.73
N ARG A 42 -1.62 -22.25 -17.84
CA ARG A 42 -0.51 -21.30 -18.05
C ARG A 42 -1.05 -19.90 -18.31
N SER A 43 -2.09 -19.77 -19.15
CA SER A 43 -2.75 -18.49 -19.38
C SER A 43 -3.42 -17.95 -18.12
N GLY A 44 -4.06 -18.81 -17.32
CA GLY A 44 -4.66 -18.43 -16.04
C GLY A 44 -3.63 -17.85 -15.04
N ILE A 45 -2.47 -18.47 -14.92
CA ILE A 45 -1.36 -17.95 -14.08
C ILE A 45 -0.80 -16.65 -14.65
N ALA A 46 -0.59 -16.57 -15.97
CA ALA A 46 -0.08 -15.35 -16.62
C ALA A 46 -1.00 -14.14 -16.35
N ILE A 47 -2.32 -14.33 -16.50
CA ILE A 47 -3.32 -13.30 -16.20
C ILE A 47 -3.26 -12.91 -14.72
N ALA A 48 -3.19 -13.87 -13.80
CA ALA A 48 -3.12 -13.58 -12.36
C ALA A 48 -1.88 -12.76 -11.99
N VAL A 49 -0.72 -13.05 -12.59
CA VAL A 49 0.53 -12.28 -12.37
C VAL A 49 0.39 -10.85 -12.90
N VAL A 50 -0.22 -10.66 -14.08
CA VAL A 50 -0.47 -9.32 -14.63
C VAL A 50 -1.39 -8.52 -13.73
N ILE A 51 -2.52 -9.11 -13.30
CA ILE A 51 -3.47 -8.46 -12.39
C ILE A 51 -2.78 -8.09 -11.07
N PHE A 52 -2.02 -9.03 -10.48
CA PHE A 52 -1.25 -8.78 -9.28
C PHE A 52 -0.27 -7.61 -9.46
N GLY A 53 0.46 -7.58 -10.58
CA GLY A 53 1.41 -6.50 -10.89
C GLY A 53 0.74 -5.13 -10.96
N VAL A 54 -0.39 -5.03 -11.65
CA VAL A 54 -1.17 -3.77 -11.73
C VAL A 54 -1.67 -3.34 -10.34
N MET A 55 -2.27 -4.27 -9.58
CA MET A 55 -2.75 -3.97 -8.23
C MET A 55 -1.63 -3.58 -7.28
N PHE A 56 -0.47 -4.25 -7.37
CA PHE A 56 0.71 -3.95 -6.59
C PHE A 56 1.22 -2.53 -6.88
N LEU A 57 1.37 -2.17 -8.15
CA LEU A 57 1.78 -0.82 -8.56
C LEU A 57 0.82 0.24 -8.01
N ILE A 58 -0.49 0.09 -8.25
CA ILE A 58 -1.50 1.04 -7.78
C ILE A 58 -1.42 1.19 -6.26
N SER A 59 -1.36 0.08 -5.53
CA SER A 59 -1.32 0.07 -4.06
C SER A 59 -0.04 0.70 -3.51
N TYR A 60 1.10 0.45 -4.16
CA TYR A 60 2.40 0.97 -3.75
C TYR A 60 2.46 2.50 -3.90
N PHE A 61 2.00 3.04 -5.04
CA PHE A 61 2.05 4.48 -5.30
C PHE A 61 0.91 5.28 -4.65
N SER A 62 -0.26 4.67 -4.43
CA SER A 62 -1.42 5.36 -3.86
C SER A 62 -1.43 5.36 -2.32
N GLY A 63 -0.49 4.68 -1.66
CA GLY A 63 -0.51 4.46 -0.21
C GLY A 63 -0.63 5.74 0.63
N ALA A 64 0.06 6.82 0.24
CA ALA A 64 -0.01 8.09 0.96
C ALA A 64 -1.41 8.73 0.88
N SER A 65 -2.03 8.72 -0.30
CA SER A 65 -3.38 9.26 -0.51
C SER A 65 -4.46 8.45 0.22
N VAL A 66 -4.28 7.13 0.32
CA VAL A 66 -5.18 6.25 1.07
C VAL A 66 -5.10 6.58 2.56
N ALA A 67 -3.89 6.79 3.11
CA ALA A 67 -3.72 7.14 4.52
C ALA A 67 -4.37 8.49 4.88
N THR A 68 -4.25 9.50 4.02
CA THR A 68 -4.88 10.82 4.23
C THR A 68 -6.40 10.77 4.05
N ALA A 69 -6.91 9.99 3.10
CA ALA A 69 -8.34 9.78 2.93
C ALA A 69 -8.96 9.07 4.14
N LEU A 70 -8.31 8.02 4.64
CA LEU A 70 -8.79 7.23 5.79
C LEU A 70 -8.80 8.02 7.10
N SER A 71 -7.89 8.99 7.27
CA SER A 71 -7.84 9.83 8.46
C SER A 71 -8.88 10.96 8.44
N GLY A 72 -9.62 11.13 7.34
CA GLY A 72 -10.52 12.27 7.16
C GLY A 72 -9.76 13.60 7.03
N ALA A 73 -8.50 13.56 6.56
CA ALA A 73 -7.66 14.74 6.44
C ALA A 73 -8.34 15.78 5.55
N ARG A 74 -8.35 17.03 6.04
CA ARG A 74 -8.79 18.20 5.28
C ARG A 74 -7.59 19.09 4.97
N PRO A 75 -7.57 19.79 3.84
CA PRO A 75 -6.50 20.73 3.53
C PRO A 75 -6.40 21.79 4.63
N ALA A 76 -5.24 21.90 5.28
CA ALA A 76 -4.97 22.95 6.24
C ALA A 76 -4.61 24.24 5.48
N ARG A 77 -5.39 25.32 5.69
CA ARG A 77 -5.09 26.65 5.14
C ARG A 77 -4.20 27.44 6.11
N ARG A 78 -3.25 28.22 5.58
CA ARG A 78 -2.34 29.06 6.37
C ARG A 78 -3.07 29.99 7.35
N GLU A 79 -4.19 30.55 6.91
CA GLU A 79 -5.02 31.47 7.72
C GLU A 79 -5.71 30.77 8.90
N GLN A 80 -6.04 29.48 8.72
CA GLN A 80 -6.83 28.73 9.69
C GLN A 80 -5.96 28.12 10.78
N GLU A 81 -4.77 27.63 10.42
CA GLU A 81 -3.85 27.03 11.39
C GLU A 81 -2.37 27.31 11.06
N PRO A 82 -1.89 28.54 11.34
CA PRO A 82 -0.55 29.01 10.95
C PRO A 82 0.57 28.28 11.70
N TYR A 83 0.32 27.84 12.93
CA TYR A 83 1.31 27.09 13.71
C TYR A 83 1.67 25.77 13.03
N LEU A 84 0.67 24.99 12.63
CA LEU A 84 0.87 23.70 11.96
C LEU A 84 1.60 23.89 10.63
N TYR A 85 1.24 24.94 9.89
CA TYR A 85 1.85 25.23 8.60
C TYR A 85 3.34 25.59 8.73
N ASN A 86 3.69 26.49 9.65
CA ASN A 86 5.07 26.91 9.88
C ASN A 86 5.96 25.76 10.38
N LEU A 87 5.38 24.83 11.17
CA LEU A 87 6.09 23.65 11.68
C LEU A 87 6.48 22.72 10.52
N VAL A 88 5.54 22.42 9.62
CA VAL A 88 5.81 21.59 8.42
C VAL A 88 6.80 22.28 7.48
N GLU A 89 6.63 23.59 7.25
CA GLU A 89 7.53 24.39 6.40
C GLU A 89 8.97 24.36 6.95
N GLY A 90 9.15 24.56 8.26
CA GLY A 90 10.45 24.45 8.92
C GLY A 90 11.09 23.05 8.80
N LEU A 91 10.29 21.97 8.87
CA LEU A 91 10.77 20.60 8.65
C LEU A 91 11.14 20.31 7.20
N SER A 92 10.51 20.97 6.23
CA SER A 92 10.78 20.74 4.81
C SER A 92 12.01 21.50 4.29
N ILE A 93 12.43 22.55 5.01
CA ILE A 93 13.60 23.37 4.67
C ILE A 93 14.87 22.84 5.35
N ALA A 94 14.75 22.15 6.48
CA ALA A 94 15.84 21.53 7.23
C ALA A 94 16.38 20.26 6.58
#